data_AF-A0A0K1DZ40-F1
#
_entry.id   AF-A0A0K1DZ40-F1
#
_cell.length_a   1.000
_cell.length_b   1.000
_cell.length_c   1.000
_cell.angle_alpha   90.00
_cell.angle_beta   90.00
_cell.angle_gamma   90.00
#
_symmetry.space_group_name_H-M   'P 1'
#
loop_
_entity.id
_entity.type
_entity.pdbx_description
1 polymer ?
#
loop_
_entity_poly.entity_id
_entity_poly.type
_entity_poly.pdbx_seq_one_letter_code
_entity_poly.pdbx_strand_id
1 'polypeptide(L)' 'MYSLAALVEALTGVKPRIRRKKNGQIMIECYEGHLDGFAHFAELAEAIVRRGR' A
#
# COMPACT_ATOMS: atom_id res chain seq x y z
N MET A 1 -4.34 -15.43 -4.80
CA MET A 1 -4.04 -15.21 -3.37
C MET A 1 -3.53 -13.78 -3.24
N TYR A 2 -4.12 -12.98 -2.35
CA TYR A 2 -4.29 -11.51 -2.35
C TYR A 2 -3.20 -10.65 -3.01
N SER A 3 -3.39 -10.33 -4.30
CA SER A 3 -2.51 -9.43 -5.07
C SER A 3 -2.34 -8.06 -4.42
N LEU A 4 -3.40 -7.53 -3.80
CA LEU A 4 -3.38 -6.22 -3.16
C LEU A 4 -2.54 -6.18 -1.87
N ALA A 5 -2.52 -7.25 -1.09
CA ALA A 5 -1.74 -7.29 0.15
C ALA A 5 -0.22 -7.34 -0.13
N ALA A 6 0.18 -8.13 -1.13
CA ALA A 6 1.57 -8.21 -1.57
C ALA A 6 2.06 -6.86 -2.14
N LEU A 7 1.19 -6.15 -2.87
CA LEU A 7 1.50 -4.82 -3.37
C LEU A 7 1.72 -3.83 -2.22
N VAL A 8 0.81 -3.79 -1.24
CA VAL A 8 0.95 -2.89 -0.07
C VAL A 8 2.27 -3.15 0.67
N GLU A 9 2.62 -4.42 0.89
CA GLU A 9 3.87 -4.80 1.55
C GLU A 9 5.11 -4.42 0.74
N ALA A 10 5.07 -4.61 -0.59
CA ALA A 10 6.19 -4.23 -1.47
C ALA A 10 6.41 -2.70 -1.53
N LEU A 11 5.35 -1.92 -1.46
CA LEU A 11 5.42 -0.46 -1.54
C LEU A 11 5.79 0.18 -0.20
N THR A 12 5.30 -0.36 0.91
CA THR A 12 5.44 0.28 2.22
C THR A 12 6.47 -0.39 3.13
N GLY A 13 6.91 -1.62 2.78
CA GLY A 13 7.75 -2.45 3.65
C GLY A 13 7.01 -2.98 4.89
N VAL A 14 5.73 -2.65 5.05
CA VAL A 14 4.88 -3.04 6.18
C VAL A 14 3.78 -3.96 5.68
N LYS A 15 3.65 -5.12 6.34
CA LYS A 15 2.61 -6.10 5.99
C LYS A 15 1.23 -5.62 6.47
N PRO A 16 0.24 -5.51 5.58
CA PRO A 16 -1.10 -5.09 5.98
C PRO A 16 -1.81 -6.20 6.76
N ARG A 17 -2.76 -5.80 7.62
CA ARG A 17 -3.54 -6.77 8.39
C ARG A 17 -4.66 -7.34 7.52
N ILE A 18 -4.72 -8.65 7.40
CA ILE A 18 -5.75 -9.34 6.61
C ILE A 18 -6.76 -9.97 7.58
N ARG A 19 -8.05 -9.69 7.36
CA ARG A 19 -9.15 -10.30 8.13
C ARG A 19 -10.22 -10.86 7.20
N ARG A 20 -10.73 -12.04 7.53
CA ARG A 20 -11.90 -12.62 6.88
C ARG A 20 -13.14 -12.30 7.72
N LYS A 21 -14.14 -11.68 7.10
CA LYS A 21 -15.44 -11.38 7.73
C LYS A 21 -16.35 -12.61 7.69
N LYS A 22 -17.34 -12.63 8.59
CA LYS A 22 -18.37 -13.69 8.67
C LYS A 22 -19.15 -13.88 7.37
N ASN A 23 -19.30 -12.82 6.57
CA ASN A 23 -19.96 -12.84 5.26
C ASN A 23 -19.03 -13.30 4.10
N GLY A 24 -17.86 -13.84 4.41
CA GLY A 24 -16.91 -14.33 3.41
C GLY A 24 -16.04 -13.25 2.75
N GLN A 25 -16.31 -11.97 3.00
CA GLN A 25 -15.47 -10.88 2.51
C GLN A 25 -14.10 -10.89 3.18
N ILE A 26 -13.11 -10.37 2.47
CA ILE A 26 -11.73 -10.26 2.94
C ILE A 26 -11.37 -8.79 2.99
N MET A 27 -10.94 -8.36 4.15
CA MET A 27 -10.63 -6.98 4.45
C MET A 27 -9.12 -6.85 4.67
N ILE A 28 -8.52 -5.92 3.94
CA ILE A 28 -7.11 -5.56 4.06
C ILE A 28 -7.10 -4.21 4.76
N GLU A 29 -6.57 -4.19 5.98
CA GLU A 29 -6.49 -2.99 6.81
C GLU A 29 -5.08 -2.42 6.70
N CYS A 30 -5.00 -1.23 6.11
CA CYS A 30 -3.81 -0.38 6.11
C CYS A 30 -3.94 0.62 7.27
N TYR A 31 -2.92 0.69 8.11
CA TYR A 31 -2.78 1.65 9.21
C TYR A 31 -1.80 2.78 8.84
N GLU A 32 -1.60 3.74 9.74
CA GLU A 32 -0.78 4.94 9.55
C GLU A 32 0.60 4.67 8.93
N GLY A 33 1.35 3.68 9.41
CA GLY A 33 2.66 3.34 8.82
C GLY A 33 2.63 2.88 7.34
N HIS A 34 1.48 2.44 6.83
CA HIS A 34 1.33 2.18 5.39
C HIS A 34 1.04 3.47 4.61
N LEU A 35 0.28 4.40 5.22
CA LEU A 35 -0.02 5.71 4.62
C LEU A 35 1.23 6.58 4.51
N ASP A 36 2.11 6.54 5.51
CA ASP A 36 3.40 7.21 5.48
C ASP A 36 4.29 6.67 4.34
N GLY A 37 4.31 5.33 4.16
CA GLY A 37 4.99 4.70 3.03
C GLY A 37 4.43 5.13 1.66
N PHE A 38 3.13 5.41 1.56
CA PHE A 38 2.51 5.92 0.33
C PHE A 38 2.84 7.40 0.07
N ALA A 39 3.09 8.22 1.08
CA ALA A 39 3.48 9.62 0.89
C ALA A 39 4.80 9.74 0.10
N HIS A 40 5.78 8.90 0.41
CA HIS A 40 7.03 8.82 -0.35
C HIS A 40 6.85 8.42 -1.82
N PHE A 41 5.79 7.66 -2.14
CA PHE A 41 5.46 7.34 -3.53
C PHE A 41 4.97 8.56 -4.30
N ALA A 42 4.17 9.44 -3.68
CA ALA A 42 3.73 10.67 -4.31
C ALA A 42 4.92 11.60 -4.60
N GLU A 43 5.84 11.74 -3.63
CA GLU A 43 7.08 12.50 -3.78
C GLU A 43 7.97 11.93 -4.90
N LEU A 44 8.14 10.61 -4.93
CA LEU A 44 8.91 9.93 -5.98
C LEU A 44 8.29 10.12 -7.36
N ALA A 45 6.97 9.97 -7.48
CA ALA A 45 6.25 10.18 -8.74
C ALA A 45 6.41 11.62 -9.24
N GLU A 46 6.29 12.59 -8.33
CA GLU A 46 6.52 14.01 -8.65
C GLU A 46 7.96 14.27 -9.12
N ALA A 47 8.95 13.69 -8.43
CA ALA A 47 10.37 13.82 -8.78
C ALA A 47 10.69 13.20 -10.15
N ILE A 48 10.12 12.04 -10.48
CA ILE A 48 10.26 11.38 -11.78
C ILE A 48 9.63 12.24 -12.89
N VAL A 49 8.40 12.72 -12.69
CA VAL A 49 7.70 13.59 -13.64
C VAL A 49 8.49 14.89 -13.88
N ARG A 50 9.08 15.46 -12.83
CA ARG A 50 9.93 16.65 -12.93
C ARG A 50 11.24 16.41 -13.69
N ARG A 51 11.85 15.22 -13.58
CA ARG A 51 13.08 14.85 -14.31
C ARG A 51 12.86 14.44 -15.76
N GLY A 52 11.65 13.99 -16.12
CA GLY A 52 11.30 13.57 -17.48
C GLY A 52 10.87 14.70 -18.42
N ARG A 53 11.08 15.96 -18.03
CA ARG A 53 10.72 17.17 -18.76
C ARG A 53 11.99 17.91 -19.18
#